data_AF-A0A7Y7D347-F1
#
_entry.id   AF-A0A7Y7D347-F1
#
_cell.length_a   1.000
_cell.length_b   1.000
_cell.length_c   1.000
_cell.angle_alpha   90.00
_cell.angle_beta   90.00
_cell.angle_gamma   90.00
#
_symmetry.space_group_name_H-M   'P 1'
#
loop_
_entity.id
_entity.type
_entity.pdbx_description
1 polymer ?
#
loop_
_entity_poly.entity_id
_entity_poly.type
_entity_poly.pdbx_seq_one_letter_code
_entity_poly.pdbx_strand_id
1 'polypeptide(L)' 'MLTTKWSQAGEEPKLQELMADPLVALIMARDNLQADDVWKVVEKAKEHFDKKAA' A
#
# COMPACT_ATOMS: atom_id res chain seq x y z
N MET A 1 -0.36 -0.40 -28.96
CA MET A 1 -0.11 -0.86 -27.58
C MET A 1 0.46 0.32 -26.82
N LEU A 2 -0.30 0.91 -25.89
CA LEU A 2 0.17 2.02 -25.06
C LEU A 2 1.02 1.44 -23.92
N THR A 3 2.33 1.40 -24.10
CA THR A 3 3.30 1.15 -23.03
C THR A 3 3.51 2.45 -22.25
N THR A 4 2.47 2.93 -21.58
CA THR A 4 2.61 4.05 -20.66
C THR A 4 3.49 3.57 -19.51
N LYS A 5 4.71 4.11 -19.40
CA LYS A 5 5.57 3.83 -18.25
C LYS A 5 4.86 4.36 -17.00
N TRP A 6 4.83 3.57 -15.93
CA TRP A 6 4.27 3.97 -14.64
C TRP A 6 4.85 5.31 -14.14
N SER A 7 6.09 5.62 -14.52
CA SER A 7 6.76 6.90 -14.25
C SER A 7 6.09 8.13 -14.89
N GLN A 8 5.09 7.97 -15.77
CA GLN A 8 4.36 9.06 -16.43
C GLN A 8 2.92 9.19 -15.92
N ALA A 9 2.48 8.35 -14.98
CA ALA A 9 1.09 8.33 -14.48
C ALA A 9 0.80 9.37 -13.37
N GLY A 10 1.81 10.10 -12.91
CA GLY A 10 1.71 11.07 -11.82
C GLY A 10 2.59 10.68 -10.62
N GLU A 11 2.46 11.43 -9.53
CA GLU A 11 3.08 11.06 -8.26
C GLU A 11 2.41 9.80 -7.71
N GLU A 12 3.22 8.86 -7.22
CA GLU A 12 2.70 7.66 -6.58
C GLU A 12 2.01 8.05 -5.26
N PRO A 13 0.74 7.69 -5.07
CA PRO A 13 0.01 8.02 -3.85
C PRO A 13 0.67 7.34 -2.66
N LYS A 14 0.67 8.03 -1.52
CA LYS A 14 1.19 7.46 -0.29
C LYS A 14 0.27 6.32 0.16
N LEU A 15 0.84 5.34 0.87
CA LEU A 15 0.06 4.24 1.40
C LEU A 15 -1.12 4.72 2.26
N GLN A 16 -0.94 5.79 3.04
CA GLN A 16 -2.01 6.38 3.85
C GLN A 16 -3.18 6.88 2.98
N GLU A 17 -2.88 7.43 1.81
CA GLU A 17 -3.88 7.94 0.87
C GLU A 17 -4.64 6.78 0.21
N LEU A 18 -3.92 5.71 -0.17
CA LEU A 18 -4.52 4.49 -0.69
C LEU A 18 -5.43 3.80 0.34
N MET A 19 -5.00 3.72 1.61
CA MET A 19 -5.79 3.11 2.67
C MET A 19 -7.07 3.91 3.02
N ALA A 20 -7.13 5.19 2.63
CA ALA A 20 -8.33 6.01 2.76
C ALA A 20 -9.26 5.92 1.53
N ASP A 21 -8.86 5.25 0.45
CA ASP A 21 -9.65 5.10 -0.76
C ASP A 21 -10.80 4.07 -0.55
N PRO A 22 -12.07 4.45 -0.80
CA PRO A 22 -13.20 3.53 -0.72
C PRO A 22 -13.06 2.27 -1.58
N LEU A 23 -12.40 2.36 -2.74
CA LEU A 23 -12.16 1.20 -3.60
C LEU A 23 -11.23 0.19 -2.92
N VAL A 24 -10.20 0.67 -2.23
CA VAL A 24 -9.29 -0.18 -1.47
C VAL A 24 -10.03 -0.86 -0.32
N ALA A 25 -10.93 -0.15 0.36
CA ALA A 25 -11.81 -0.75 1.37
C ALA A 25 -12.68 -1.89 0.82
N LEU A 26 -13.24 -1.73 -0.39
CA LEU A 26 -14.01 -2.79 -1.05
C LEU A 26 -13.15 -3.99 -1.45
N ILE A 27 -11.92 -3.76 -1.94
CA ILE A 27 -10.99 -4.83 -2.28
C ILE A 27 -10.59 -5.62 -1.03
N MET A 28 -10.27 -4.92 0.07
CA MET A 28 -9.98 -5.57 1.35
C MET A 28 -11.15 -6.41 1.83
N ALA A 29 -12.38 -5.88 1.77
CA ALA A 29 -13.58 -6.62 2.15
C ALA A 29 -13.79 -7.87 1.29
N ARG A 30 -13.58 -7.77 -0.04
CA ARG A 30 -13.64 -8.91 -0.97
C ARG A 30 -12.67 -10.02 -0.56
N ASP A 31 -11.47 -9.63 -0.14
CA ASP A 31 -10.39 -10.56 0.22
C ASP A 31 -10.43 -10.94 1.71
N ASN A 32 -11.49 -10.56 2.43
CA ASN A 32 -11.68 -10.79 3.87
C ASN A 32 -10.51 -10.25 4.73
N LEU A 33 -10.01 -9.08 4.35
CA LEU A 33 -8.94 -8.35 5.04
C LEU A 33 -9.51 -7.15 5.81
N GLN A 34 -8.95 -6.89 6.99
CA GLN A 34 -9.18 -5.64 7.71
C GLN A 34 -8.00 -4.68 7.52
N ALA A 35 -8.27 -3.37 7.59
CA ALA A 35 -7.22 -2.36 7.45
C ALA A 35 -6.09 -2.53 8.48
N ASP A 36 -6.44 -2.94 9.70
CA ASP A 36 -5.48 -3.22 10.79
C ASP A 36 -4.50 -4.34 10.44
N ASP A 37 -4.94 -5.35 9.68
CA ASP A 37 -4.07 -6.45 9.26
C ASP A 37 -2.99 -5.95 8.29
N VAL A 38 -3.35 -5.03 7.40
CA VAL A 38 -2.43 -4.39 6.46
C VAL A 38 -1.42 -3.53 7.21
N TRP A 39 -1.88 -2.68 8.12
CA TRP A 39 -0.98 -1.79 8.88
C TRP A 39 0.02 -2.55 9.72
N LYS A 40 -0.39 -3.63 10.41
CA LYS A 40 0.53 -4.48 11.17
C LYS A 40 1.64 -5.06 10.32
N VAL A 41 1.32 -5.53 9.11
CA VAL A 41 2.32 -6.09 8.18
C VAL A 41 3.29 -5.01 7.71
N VAL A 42 2.78 -3.82 7.38
CA VAL A 42 3.58 -2.68 6.91
C VAL A 42 4.54 -2.20 8.00
N GLU A 43 4.04 -2.01 9.23
CA GLU A 43 4.87 -1.59 10.37
C GLU A 43 5.97 -2.60 10.65
N LYS A 44 5.63 -3.89 10.68
CA LYS A 44 6.61 -4.97 10.86
C LYS A 44 7.66 -4.99 9.76
N ALA A 45 7.27 -4.76 8.50
CA ALA A 45 8.20 -4.67 7.40
C ALA A 45 9.14 -3.46 7.57
N LYS A 46 8.60 -2.30 7.95
CA LYS A 46 9.38 -1.09 8.21
C LYS A 46 10.42 -1.30 9.31
N GLU A 47 10.02 -1.85 10.44
CA GLU A 47 10.96 -2.18 11.53
C GLU A 47 12.09 -3.11 11.07
N HIS A 48 11.78 -4.07 10.21
CA HIS A 48 12.77 -5.00 9.68
C HIS A 48 13.75 -4.33 8.71
N PHE A 49 13.30 -3.35 7.92
CA PHE A 49 14.20 -2.54 7.09
C PHE A 49 15.09 -1.62 7.94
N ASP A 50 14.52 -0.97 8.94
CA ASP A 50 15.25 -0.06 9.83
C ASP A 50 16.35 -0.81 10.61
N LYS A 51 16.06 -2.04 11.07
CA LYS A 51 17.04 -2.92 11.73
C LYS A 51 18.14 -3.45 10.81
N LYS A 52 17.91 -3.50 9.49
CA LYS A 52 18.93 -3.92 8.50
C LYS A 52 19.80 -2.77 8.01
N ALA A 53 19.36 -1.53 8.20
CA ALA A 53 20.10 -0.33 7.81
C ALA A 53 21.00 0.22 8.94
N ALA A 54 20.85 -0.29 10.17
CA ALA A 54 21.71 -0.03 11.33
C ALA A 54 22.82 -1.07 11.46
#